data_AF-A0A7S4M793-F1
#
_entry.id   AF-A0A7S4M793-F1
#
_cell.length_a   1.000
_cell.length_b   1.000
_cell.length_c   1.000
_cell.angle_alpha   90.00
_cell.angle_beta   90.00
_cell.angle_gamma   90.00
#
_symmetry.space_group_name_H-M   'P 1'
#
loop_
_entity.id
_entity.type
_entity.pdbx_description
1 polymer ?
#
loop_
_entity_poly.entity_id
_entity_poly.type
_entity_poly.pdbx_seq_one_letter_code
_entity_poly.pdbx_strand_id
1 'polypeptide(L)'
;FANKERRAWHNFASPKLRGDASPNQEQVWKVLDRARISDFVRCRCQGKDRVVAVIEMKGDDFVKEQARRVVGTALAMTHGWVPADMFDTATKAHTFIETPLAPSGRLYAEGVRFHFFEKSSGKGLFEDSDAVGGELAYSTENTLARLQSRLLREKATASNIVEEEAWLNELQHTVTPRIRAKLQKEENDRLNTESFTKNWSENYSAAPEVYNRTLSILREIVALGTWPETSVARSNVIRRRNGNELNSEGKSGSFTVFNPDIDAIYRSQEQLPLGNRIFPELADAVFQLEQELSRSGHLDRAAIDGMLSPNTSHNELRPPSYCCAINCNAKFTPHVDSGRGAGQSMSMIVGLGDYEGGETVVEGVSHDIRYKPLEFDGWQSRHWTNWYRDERFSLVWFSPEL
;
A
#
# COMPACT_ATOMS: atom_id res chain seq x y z
N PHE A 1 -29.80 -11.46 -1.96
CA PHE A 1 -28.41 -11.40 -1.46
C PHE A 1 -27.76 -10.20 -2.12
N ALA A 2 -27.55 -9.10 -1.39
CA ALA A 2 -26.72 -8.00 -1.91
C ALA A 2 -25.33 -8.59 -2.23
N ASN A 3 -24.80 -8.32 -3.42
CA ASN A 3 -23.52 -8.87 -3.86
C ASN A 3 -22.45 -8.53 -2.81
N LYS A 4 -21.89 -9.56 -2.17
CA LYS A 4 -20.74 -9.44 -1.26
C LYS A 4 -19.58 -8.90 -2.09
N GLU A 5 -19.29 -7.60 -1.97
CA GLU A 5 -18.20 -6.98 -2.69
C GLU A 5 -16.90 -7.15 -1.90
N ARG A 6 -15.89 -7.73 -2.55
CA ARG A 6 -14.53 -7.85 -2.00
C ARG A 6 -13.78 -6.56 -2.31
N ARG A 7 -13.25 -5.89 -1.28
CA ARG A 7 -12.52 -4.62 -1.41
C ARG A 7 -11.13 -4.71 -0.79
N ALA A 8 -10.20 -3.87 -1.23
CA ALA A 8 -8.86 -3.78 -0.64
C ALA A 8 -8.93 -2.93 0.64
N TRP A 9 -8.79 -3.57 1.80
CA TRP A 9 -8.83 -2.91 3.11
C TRP A 9 -7.44 -2.53 3.63
N HIS A 10 -6.45 -2.34 2.74
CA HIS A 10 -5.06 -2.07 3.10
C HIS A 10 -4.87 -0.79 3.92
N ASN A 11 -5.62 0.27 3.64
CA ASN A 11 -5.58 1.50 4.43
C ASN A 11 -6.20 1.35 5.82
N PHE A 12 -7.06 0.35 6.00
CA PHE A 12 -7.66 -0.01 7.28
C PHE A 12 -6.87 -1.09 8.02
N ALA A 13 -5.69 -1.47 7.53
CA ALA A 13 -4.81 -2.40 8.19
C ALA A 13 -3.83 -1.66 9.13
N SER A 14 -3.30 -2.37 10.12
CA SER A 14 -2.24 -1.86 10.98
C SER A 14 -1.02 -1.48 10.13
N PRO A 15 -0.45 -0.26 10.25
CA PRO A 15 0.76 0.14 9.54
C PRO A 15 1.96 -0.77 9.82
N LYS A 16 1.96 -1.47 10.96
CA LYS A 16 2.98 -2.46 11.34
C LYS A 16 3.02 -3.68 10.42
N LEU A 17 1.99 -3.90 9.61
CA LEU A 17 1.98 -4.96 8.60
C LEU A 17 2.82 -4.59 7.36
N ARG A 18 3.14 -3.30 7.14
CA ARG A 18 3.95 -2.82 6.02
C ARG A 18 3.53 -3.46 4.69
N GLY A 19 4.44 -4.15 4.00
CA GLY A 19 4.20 -4.91 2.77
C GLY A 19 3.04 -5.90 2.82
N ASP A 20 2.76 -6.51 3.96
CA ASP A 20 1.63 -7.40 4.13
C ASP A 20 0.28 -6.65 4.03
N ALA A 21 0.27 -5.35 4.30
CA ALA A 21 -0.86 -4.45 4.09
C ALA A 21 -0.81 -3.78 2.71
N SER A 22 -0.32 -4.46 1.68
CA SER A 22 -0.32 -3.95 0.30
C SER A 22 -1.57 -4.40 -0.46
N PRO A 23 -2.19 -3.55 -1.30
CA PRO A 23 -3.37 -3.88 -2.09
C PRO A 23 -3.14 -4.96 -3.16
N ASN A 24 -1.91 -5.36 -3.45
CA ASN A 24 -1.65 -6.53 -4.29
C ASN A 24 -1.62 -7.86 -3.51
N GLN A 25 -1.69 -7.81 -2.18
CA GLN A 25 -1.70 -9.00 -1.32
C GLN A 25 -3.13 -9.48 -1.09
N GLU A 26 -3.39 -10.76 -1.32
CA GLU A 26 -4.74 -11.31 -1.17
C GLU A 26 -5.33 -11.10 0.24
N GLN A 27 -4.46 -11.10 1.25
CA GLN A 27 -4.83 -10.99 2.65
C GLN A 27 -5.50 -9.68 3.05
N VAL A 28 -5.38 -8.59 2.27
CA VAL A 28 -6.12 -7.34 2.54
C VAL A 28 -7.45 -7.24 1.80
N TRP A 29 -7.71 -8.15 0.86
CA TRP A 29 -8.95 -8.16 0.12
C TRP A 29 -10.03 -8.89 0.93
N LYS A 30 -10.84 -8.13 1.66
CA LYS A 30 -11.85 -8.65 2.58
C LYS A 30 -13.27 -8.30 2.15
N VAL A 31 -14.21 -9.10 2.62
CA VAL A 31 -15.64 -8.85 2.51
C VAL A 31 -16.14 -8.41 3.88
N LEU A 32 -16.68 -7.20 3.96
CA LEU A 32 -17.40 -6.71 5.13
C LEU A 32 -18.90 -6.92 4.88
N ASP A 33 -19.43 -8.04 5.38
CA ASP A 33 -20.82 -8.45 5.19
C ASP A 33 -21.82 -7.45 5.78
N ARG A 34 -21.47 -6.86 6.93
CA ARG A 34 -22.34 -5.98 7.70
C ARG A 34 -21.52 -5.04 8.57
N ALA A 35 -21.89 -3.77 8.59
CA ALA A 35 -21.47 -2.81 9.59
C ALA A 35 -22.64 -1.86 9.87
N ARG A 36 -23.24 -1.94 11.06
CA ARG A 36 -24.43 -1.14 11.41
C ARG A 36 -24.49 -0.85 12.90
N ILE A 37 -25.31 0.12 13.28
CA ILE A 37 -25.77 0.26 14.66
C ILE A 37 -26.81 -0.84 14.90
N SER A 38 -26.57 -1.72 15.86
CA SER A 38 -27.49 -2.82 16.21
C SER A 38 -28.38 -2.48 17.39
N ASP A 39 -27.91 -1.64 18.32
CA ASP A 39 -28.64 -1.31 19.55
C ASP A 39 -28.16 0.01 20.18
N PHE A 40 -28.90 0.49 21.19
CA PHE A 40 -28.53 1.61 22.06
C PHE A 40 -28.64 1.20 23.53
N VAL A 41 -27.52 1.18 24.22
CA VAL A 41 -27.44 0.81 25.64
C VAL A 41 -27.35 2.06 26.50
N ARG A 42 -28.23 2.16 27.49
CA ARG A 42 -28.13 3.19 28.53
C ARG A 42 -27.13 2.75 29.58
N CYS A 43 -26.20 3.62 29.94
CA CYS A 43 -25.25 3.37 31.02
C CYS A 43 -25.10 4.61 31.90
N ARG A 44 -24.74 4.41 33.16
CA ARG A 44 -24.43 5.51 34.09
C ARG A 44 -22.92 5.57 34.28
N CYS A 45 -22.31 6.66 33.84
CA CYS A 45 -20.88 6.91 33.95
C CYS A 45 -20.67 8.18 34.79
N GLN A 46 -19.94 8.07 35.91
CA GLN A 46 -19.70 9.20 36.83
C GLN A 46 -20.98 9.93 37.29
N GLY A 47 -22.06 9.17 37.55
CA GLY A 47 -23.34 9.74 37.97
C GLY A 47 -24.15 10.43 36.86
N LYS A 48 -23.64 10.46 35.61
CA LYS A 48 -24.39 10.95 34.44
C LYS A 48 -24.94 9.78 33.64
N ASP A 49 -26.21 9.84 33.26
CA ASP A 49 -26.79 8.89 32.32
C ASP A 49 -26.29 9.20 30.90
N ARG A 50 -25.79 8.18 30.22
CA ARG A 50 -25.26 8.24 28.86
C ARG A 50 -25.96 7.17 28.01
N VAL A 51 -26.04 7.43 26.71
CA VAL A 51 -26.51 6.46 25.71
C VAL A 51 -25.32 6.08 24.84
N VAL A 52 -25.09 4.79 24.67
CA VAL A 52 -24.01 4.24 23.86
C VAL A 52 -24.61 3.46 22.71
N ALA A 53 -24.21 3.80 21.48
CA ALA A 53 -24.56 3.01 20.30
C ALA A 53 -23.69 1.73 20.25
N VAL A 54 -24.32 0.59 20.00
CA VAL A 54 -23.64 -0.69 19.75
C VAL A 54 -23.46 -0.84 18.25
N ILE A 55 -22.21 -0.97 17.80
CA ILE A 55 -21.87 -1.16 16.39
C ILE A 55 -21.57 -2.64 16.17
N GLU A 56 -22.40 -3.29 15.37
CA GLU A 56 -22.22 -4.67 14.90
C GLU A 56 -21.39 -4.65 13.61
N MET A 57 -20.29 -5.40 13.58
CA MET A 57 -19.50 -5.65 12.38
C MET A 57 -19.38 -7.15 12.13
N LYS A 58 -19.64 -7.57 10.90
CA LYS A 58 -19.55 -8.96 10.46
C LYS A 58 -18.80 -9.01 9.12
N GLY A 59 -17.90 -9.97 9.00
CA GLY A 59 -17.17 -10.28 7.78
C GLY A 59 -16.65 -11.72 7.85
N ASP A 60 -16.12 -12.21 6.74
CA ASP A 60 -15.52 -13.54 6.68
C ASP A 60 -14.22 -13.59 7.52
N ASP A 61 -13.43 -12.52 7.46
CA ASP A 61 -12.28 -12.24 8.31
C ASP A 61 -11.97 -10.74 8.36
N PHE A 62 -11.03 -10.35 9.24
CA PHE A 62 -10.63 -8.95 9.42
C PHE A 62 -9.11 -8.83 9.40
N VAL A 63 -8.59 -7.81 8.74
CA VAL A 63 -7.17 -7.42 8.89
C VAL A 63 -6.95 -6.77 10.27
N LYS A 64 -5.71 -6.85 10.77
CA LYS A 64 -5.35 -6.26 12.06
C LYS A 64 -5.73 -4.78 12.10
N GLU A 65 -6.45 -4.38 13.14
CA GLU A 65 -7.01 -3.02 13.36
C GLU A 65 -8.20 -2.60 12.47
N GLN A 66 -8.65 -3.42 11.51
CA GLN A 66 -9.71 -3.04 10.55
C GLN A 66 -10.97 -2.49 11.23
N ALA A 67 -11.55 -3.23 12.19
CA ALA A 67 -12.79 -2.84 12.84
C ALA A 67 -12.67 -1.46 13.52
N ARG A 68 -11.57 -1.24 14.25
CA ARG A 68 -11.31 0.04 14.95
C ARG A 68 -11.12 1.18 13.96
N ARG A 69 -10.48 0.91 12.82
CA ARG A 69 -10.25 1.90 11.77
C ARG A 69 -11.51 2.27 11.01
N VAL A 70 -12.39 1.30 10.78
CA VAL A 70 -13.73 1.52 10.23
C VAL A 70 -14.55 2.42 11.17
N VAL A 71 -14.57 2.11 12.47
CA VAL A 71 -15.30 2.93 13.47
C VAL A 71 -14.76 4.36 13.53
N GLY A 72 -13.44 4.55 13.61
CA GLY A 72 -12.83 5.88 13.65
C GLY A 72 -13.13 6.70 12.38
N THR A 73 -13.09 6.05 11.21
CA THR A 73 -13.42 6.67 9.93
C THR A 73 -14.90 7.04 9.84
N ALA A 74 -15.81 6.13 10.22
CA ALA A 74 -17.25 6.40 10.20
C ALA A 74 -17.64 7.57 11.12
N LEU A 75 -17.00 7.68 12.29
CA LEU A 75 -17.19 8.83 13.19
C LEU A 75 -16.73 10.13 12.52
N ALA A 76 -15.51 10.15 11.97
CA ALA A 76 -15.01 11.32 11.25
C ALA A 76 -15.90 11.74 10.07
N MET A 77 -16.42 10.77 9.31
CA MET A 77 -17.37 11.02 8.21
C MET A 77 -18.69 11.60 8.70
N THR A 78 -19.25 11.04 9.77
CA THR A 78 -20.54 11.47 10.35
C THR A 78 -20.47 12.92 10.85
N HIS A 79 -19.31 13.35 11.34
CA HIS A 79 -19.09 14.73 11.76
C HIS A 79 -18.67 15.68 10.61
N GLY A 80 -18.50 15.17 9.38
CA GLY A 80 -18.02 15.96 8.25
C GLY A 80 -16.54 16.38 8.34
N TRP A 81 -15.76 15.70 9.17
CA TRP A 81 -14.33 15.98 9.33
C TRP A 81 -13.47 15.38 8.20
N VAL A 82 -14.00 14.37 7.49
CA VAL A 82 -13.44 13.81 6.27
C VAL A 82 -14.56 13.65 5.22
N PRO A 83 -14.24 13.47 3.92
CA PRO A 83 -15.24 13.32 2.87
C PRO A 83 -16.22 12.16 3.09
N ALA A 84 -17.45 12.32 2.59
CA ALA A 84 -18.52 11.32 2.75
C ALA A 84 -18.30 10.03 1.92
N ASP A 85 -17.38 10.06 0.96
CA ASP A 85 -16.96 8.92 0.13
C ASP A 85 -15.66 8.27 0.62
N MET A 86 -15.22 8.59 1.85
CA MET A 86 -13.91 8.13 2.37
C MET A 86 -13.74 6.61 2.34
N PHE A 87 -14.79 5.81 2.55
CA PHE A 87 -14.68 4.35 2.42
C PHE A 87 -14.41 3.91 0.97
N ASP A 88 -15.09 4.52 -0.01
CA ASP A 88 -14.87 4.22 -1.42
C ASP A 88 -13.46 4.64 -1.85
N THR A 89 -13.01 5.82 -1.40
CA THR A 89 -11.68 6.31 -1.70
C THR A 89 -10.58 5.50 -1.00
N ALA A 90 -10.71 5.20 0.29
CA ALA A 90 -9.70 4.46 1.05
C ALA A 90 -9.64 2.96 0.69
N THR A 91 -10.63 2.41 -0.03
CA THR A 91 -10.61 1.02 -0.49
C THR A 91 -10.14 0.86 -1.94
N LYS A 92 -9.81 1.95 -2.64
CA LYS A 92 -9.16 1.91 -3.96
C LYS A 92 -7.72 1.39 -3.84
N ALA A 93 -7.37 0.41 -4.66
CA ALA A 93 -6.03 -0.20 -4.68
C ALA A 93 -4.89 0.80 -4.98
N HIS A 94 -5.17 1.93 -5.63
CA HIS A 94 -4.17 2.95 -5.95
C HIS A 94 -4.06 4.06 -4.89
N THR A 95 -4.90 4.04 -3.86
CA THR A 95 -4.94 5.08 -2.82
C THR A 95 -4.18 4.62 -1.59
N PHE A 96 -3.30 5.47 -1.05
CA PHE A 96 -2.62 5.23 0.21
C PHE A 96 -2.94 6.34 1.19
N ILE A 97 -3.81 6.07 2.16
CA ILE A 97 -4.28 7.08 3.10
C ILE A 97 -4.32 6.54 4.52
N GLU A 98 -3.99 7.40 5.47
CA GLU A 98 -4.17 7.10 6.87
C GLU A 98 -5.67 7.02 7.20
N THR A 99 -6.06 6.00 7.97
CA THR A 99 -7.39 5.92 8.57
C THR A 99 -7.32 6.12 10.09
N PRO A 100 -8.24 6.87 10.70
CA PRO A 100 -8.29 7.03 12.16
C PRO A 100 -8.38 5.70 12.91
N LEU A 101 -7.64 5.52 14.01
CA LEU A 101 -7.70 4.32 14.84
C LEU A 101 -8.53 4.58 16.11
N ALA A 102 -9.74 4.03 16.21
CA ALA A 102 -10.56 4.16 17.42
C ALA A 102 -9.93 3.44 18.64
N PRO A 103 -10.21 3.81 19.90
CA PRO A 103 -9.70 3.11 21.09
C PRO A 103 -10.14 1.64 21.13
N SER A 104 -9.29 0.75 21.65
CA SER A 104 -9.61 -0.69 21.72
C SER A 104 -10.53 -1.06 22.87
N GLY A 105 -10.73 -0.16 23.84
CA GLY A 105 -11.31 -0.46 25.14
C GLY A 105 -12.71 -1.08 25.10
N ARG A 106 -13.49 -0.85 24.03
CA ARG A 106 -14.87 -1.35 23.90
C ARG A 106 -15.10 -2.35 22.77
N LEU A 107 -14.03 -2.84 22.15
CA LEU A 107 -14.13 -3.88 21.13
C LEU A 107 -14.21 -5.27 21.79
N TYR A 108 -15.17 -6.09 21.38
CA TYR A 108 -15.28 -7.48 21.80
C TYR A 108 -15.72 -8.35 20.63
N ALA A 109 -15.35 -9.64 20.67
CA ALA A 109 -15.84 -10.63 19.72
C ALA A 109 -17.16 -11.19 20.23
N GLU A 110 -18.24 -11.00 19.47
CA GLU A 110 -19.57 -11.52 19.80
C GLU A 110 -19.70 -13.02 19.47
N GLY A 111 -19.18 -13.44 18.33
CA GLY A 111 -19.27 -14.83 17.89
C GLY A 111 -18.44 -15.11 16.64
N VAL A 112 -18.27 -16.40 16.36
CA VAL A 112 -17.57 -16.92 15.18
C VAL A 112 -18.50 -17.90 14.48
N ARG A 113 -18.60 -17.83 13.15
CA ARG A 113 -19.42 -18.75 12.35
C ARG A 113 -18.53 -19.74 11.63
N PHE A 114 -18.91 -21.00 11.65
CA PHE A 114 -18.18 -22.07 10.98
C PHE A 114 -18.91 -22.49 9.71
N HIS A 115 -19.36 -21.52 8.91
CA HIS A 115 -20.28 -21.74 7.79
C HIS A 115 -19.82 -22.83 6.82
N PHE A 116 -18.54 -22.89 6.47
CA PHE A 116 -18.02 -23.91 5.57
C PHE A 116 -18.07 -25.32 6.17
N PHE A 117 -17.81 -25.45 7.48
CA PHE A 117 -17.95 -26.71 8.20
C PHE A 117 -19.42 -27.10 8.34
N GLU A 118 -20.28 -26.15 8.71
CA GLU A 118 -21.73 -26.37 8.85
C GLU A 118 -22.34 -26.83 7.53
N LYS A 119 -21.88 -26.24 6.41
CA LYS A 119 -22.32 -26.61 5.06
C LYS A 119 -21.79 -27.97 4.62
N SER A 120 -20.57 -28.35 4.99
CA SER A 120 -19.98 -29.63 4.60
C SER A 120 -20.45 -30.80 5.45
N SER A 121 -20.67 -30.58 6.74
CA SER A 121 -21.11 -31.61 7.70
C SER A 121 -22.63 -31.72 7.82
N GLY A 122 -23.38 -30.69 7.42
CA GLY A 122 -24.82 -30.59 7.65
C GLY A 122 -25.21 -30.43 9.12
N LYS A 123 -24.23 -30.21 10.01
CA LYS A 123 -24.42 -30.06 11.46
C LYS A 123 -23.71 -28.80 11.96
N GLY A 124 -24.27 -28.16 12.98
CA GLY A 124 -23.55 -27.13 13.74
C GLY A 124 -22.25 -27.69 14.31
N LEU A 125 -21.16 -26.91 14.30
CA LEU A 125 -19.91 -27.31 14.96
C LEU A 125 -20.11 -27.46 16.48
N PHE A 126 -20.98 -26.61 17.03
CA PHE A 126 -21.42 -26.68 18.42
C PHE A 126 -22.89 -27.10 18.44
N GLU A 127 -23.25 -27.94 19.41
CA GLU A 127 -24.64 -28.25 19.70
C GLU A 127 -25.31 -26.97 20.22
N ASP A 128 -26.46 -26.59 19.67
CA ASP A 128 -27.25 -25.48 20.20
C ASP A 128 -27.59 -25.80 21.67
N SER A 129 -27.06 -25.02 22.60
CA SER A 129 -27.34 -25.18 24.03
C SER A 129 -28.83 -25.03 24.35
N ASP A 130 -29.60 -24.42 23.45
CA ASP A 130 -31.06 -24.29 23.53
C ASP A 130 -31.78 -25.64 23.37
N ALA A 131 -31.10 -26.69 22.89
CA ALA A 131 -31.65 -28.04 22.79
C ALA A 131 -31.58 -28.84 24.12
N VAL A 132 -30.80 -28.37 25.11
CA VAL A 132 -30.72 -28.99 26.43
C VAL A 132 -31.67 -28.24 27.36
N GLY A 133 -32.93 -28.66 27.41
CA GLY A 133 -34.01 -28.09 28.23
C GLY A 133 -33.80 -28.20 29.75
N GLY A 134 -32.70 -27.66 30.28
CA GLY A 134 -32.43 -27.54 31.70
C GLY A 134 -32.59 -26.09 32.17
N GLU A 135 -32.96 -25.90 33.44
CA GLU A 135 -33.20 -24.63 34.16
C GLU A 135 -32.02 -23.62 34.14
N LEU A 136 -30.93 -23.91 33.43
CA LEU A 136 -29.74 -23.05 33.27
C LEU A 136 -29.49 -22.57 31.82
N ALA A 137 -30.43 -22.79 30.90
CA ALA A 137 -30.35 -22.23 29.54
C ALA A 137 -30.48 -20.69 29.59
N TYR A 138 -29.37 -20.00 29.83
CA TYR A 138 -29.29 -18.55 29.63
C TYR A 138 -29.44 -18.28 28.13
N SER A 139 -30.53 -17.60 27.74
CA SER A 139 -30.67 -17.15 26.35
C SER A 139 -29.44 -16.34 25.93
N THR A 140 -29.00 -16.52 24.68
CA THR A 140 -27.84 -15.81 24.11
C THR A 140 -27.97 -14.29 24.28
N GLU A 141 -29.19 -13.77 24.16
CA GLU A 141 -29.51 -12.35 24.39
C GLU A 141 -29.19 -11.89 25.82
N ASN A 142 -29.55 -12.69 26.84
CA ASN A 142 -29.24 -12.37 28.23
C ASN A 142 -27.73 -12.37 28.50
N THR A 143 -26.98 -13.26 27.85
CA THR A 143 -25.52 -13.30 27.97
C THR A 143 -24.87 -12.08 27.31
N LEU A 144 -25.32 -11.70 26.11
CA LEU A 144 -24.81 -10.53 25.40
C LEU A 144 -25.08 -9.23 26.15
N ALA A 145 -26.31 -9.03 26.62
CA ALA A 145 -26.68 -7.85 27.40
C ALA A 145 -25.85 -7.73 28.70
N ARG A 146 -25.57 -8.86 29.37
CA ARG A 146 -24.70 -8.90 30.55
C ARG A 146 -23.26 -8.54 30.20
N LEU A 147 -22.72 -9.07 29.10
CA LEU A 147 -21.36 -8.77 28.63
C LEU A 147 -21.22 -7.28 28.33
N GLN A 148 -22.14 -6.71 27.54
CA GLN A 148 -22.16 -5.28 27.22
C GLN A 148 -22.24 -4.43 28.49
N SER A 149 -23.15 -4.75 29.40
CA SER A 149 -23.31 -4.04 30.68
C SER A 149 -22.07 -4.10 31.57
N ARG A 150 -21.38 -5.24 31.57
CA ARG A 150 -20.12 -5.42 32.31
C ARG A 150 -19.00 -4.61 31.68
N LEU A 151 -18.82 -4.71 30.37
CA LEU A 151 -17.80 -4.00 29.61
C LEU A 151 -17.99 -2.48 29.75
N LEU A 152 -19.23 -1.98 29.67
CA LEU A 152 -19.51 -0.56 29.88
C LEU A 152 -19.17 -0.11 31.30
N ARG A 153 -19.47 -0.92 32.33
CA ARG A 153 -19.08 -0.61 33.72
C ARG A 153 -17.57 -0.57 33.92
N GLU A 154 -16.87 -1.61 33.47
CA GLU A 154 -15.42 -1.71 33.58
C GLU A 154 -14.72 -0.60 32.80
N LYS A 155 -15.34 -0.14 31.70
CA LYS A 155 -14.79 0.94 30.86
C LYS A 155 -15.29 2.33 31.23
N ALA A 156 -16.22 2.48 32.17
CA ALA A 156 -16.75 3.77 32.63
C ALA A 156 -15.87 4.46 33.70
N THR A 157 -14.56 4.21 33.69
CA THR A 157 -13.63 4.88 34.60
C THR A 157 -13.35 6.31 34.14
N ALA A 158 -12.96 7.19 35.07
CA ALA A 158 -12.56 8.56 34.74
C ALA A 158 -11.38 8.61 33.77
N SER A 159 -10.39 7.72 33.94
CA SER A 159 -9.23 7.62 33.04
C SER A 159 -9.67 7.32 31.61
N ASN A 160 -10.51 6.31 31.40
CA ASN A 160 -10.93 5.92 30.06
C ASN A 160 -11.77 7.02 29.39
N ILE A 161 -12.60 7.74 30.15
CA ILE A 161 -13.37 8.86 29.62
C ILE A 161 -12.43 9.96 29.14
N VAL A 162 -11.41 10.32 29.95
CA VAL A 162 -10.41 11.32 29.58
C VAL A 162 -9.61 10.87 28.35
N GLU A 163 -9.21 9.61 28.28
CA GLU A 163 -8.51 9.05 27.12
C GLU A 163 -9.36 9.08 25.84
N GLU A 164 -10.65 8.76 25.94
CA GLU A 164 -11.59 8.80 24.81
C GLU A 164 -11.89 10.24 24.35
N GLU A 165 -12.02 11.18 25.28
CA GLU A 165 -12.18 12.60 24.98
C GLU A 165 -10.91 13.18 24.35
N ALA A 166 -9.73 12.80 24.86
CA ALA A 166 -8.44 13.18 24.28
C ALA A 166 -8.30 12.62 22.86
N TRP A 167 -8.64 11.35 22.65
CA TRP A 167 -8.66 10.73 21.32
C TRP A 167 -9.62 11.43 20.37
N LEU A 168 -10.83 11.79 20.82
CA LEU A 168 -11.80 12.50 19.96
C LEU A 168 -11.30 13.89 19.57
N ASN A 169 -10.67 14.60 20.51
CA ASN A 169 -10.03 15.88 20.26
C ASN A 169 -8.89 15.74 19.25
N GLU A 170 -7.99 14.78 19.45
CA GLU A 170 -6.91 14.48 18.50
C GLU A 170 -7.45 14.11 17.11
N LEU A 171 -8.52 13.32 17.06
CA LEU A 171 -9.19 12.95 15.82
C LEU A 171 -9.66 14.18 15.05
N GLN A 172 -10.35 15.09 15.74
CA GLN A 172 -10.92 16.30 15.13
C GLN A 172 -9.86 17.33 14.73
N HIS A 173 -8.85 17.54 15.57
CA HIS A 173 -7.95 18.69 15.45
C HIS A 173 -6.58 18.36 14.85
N THR A 174 -6.20 17.08 14.81
CA THR A 174 -4.88 16.66 14.33
C THR A 174 -4.99 15.65 13.19
N VAL A 175 -5.69 14.53 13.41
CA VAL A 175 -5.72 13.41 12.45
C VAL A 175 -6.55 13.77 11.21
N THR A 176 -7.79 14.22 11.39
CA THR A 176 -8.66 14.51 10.23
C THR A 176 -8.19 15.70 9.38
N PRO A 177 -7.63 16.80 9.93
CA PRO A 177 -7.01 17.83 9.10
C PRO A 177 -5.83 17.31 8.28
N ARG A 178 -4.97 16.45 8.86
CA ARG A 178 -3.85 15.80 8.15
C ARG A 178 -4.34 14.94 6.99
N ILE A 179 -5.37 14.12 7.22
CA ILE A 179 -6.01 13.28 6.18
C ILE A 179 -6.56 14.15 5.05
N ARG A 180 -7.28 15.24 5.38
CA ARG A 180 -7.83 16.16 4.37
C ARG A 180 -6.77 16.85 3.55
N ALA A 181 -5.71 17.36 4.20
CA ALA A 181 -4.60 18.00 3.50
C ALA A 181 -3.95 17.03 2.51
N LYS A 182 -3.80 15.75 2.90
CA LYS A 182 -3.29 14.71 2.01
C LYS A 182 -4.19 14.46 0.80
N LEU A 183 -5.50 14.29 1.02
CA LEU A 183 -6.46 14.09 -0.08
C LEU A 183 -6.48 15.27 -1.05
N GLN A 184 -6.46 16.49 -0.54
CA GLN A 184 -6.41 17.70 -1.36
C GLN A 184 -5.13 17.78 -2.17
N LYS A 185 -3.99 17.43 -1.57
CA LYS A 185 -2.71 17.37 -2.29
C LYS A 185 -2.77 16.35 -3.42
N GLU A 186 -3.19 15.11 -3.14
CA GLU A 186 -3.28 14.04 -4.15
C GLU A 186 -4.22 14.41 -5.32
N GLU A 187 -5.33 15.08 -5.03
CA GLU A 187 -6.27 15.53 -6.06
C GLU A 187 -5.69 16.68 -6.88
N ASN A 188 -5.03 17.66 -6.24
CA ASN A 188 -4.35 18.74 -6.95
C ASN A 188 -3.23 18.21 -7.84
N ASP A 189 -2.41 17.28 -7.34
CA ASP A 189 -1.33 16.65 -8.11
C ASP A 189 -1.88 15.90 -9.34
N ARG A 190 -3.03 15.22 -9.17
CA ARG A 190 -3.74 14.55 -10.26
C ARG A 190 -4.25 15.54 -11.31
N LEU A 191 -4.98 16.58 -10.88
CA LEU A 191 -5.55 17.58 -11.78
C LEU A 191 -4.45 18.35 -12.53
N ASN A 192 -3.39 18.76 -11.84
CA ASN A 192 -2.25 19.43 -12.47
C ASN A 192 -1.57 18.56 -13.54
N THR A 193 -1.51 17.25 -13.31
CA THR A 193 -0.99 16.28 -14.29
C THR A 193 -1.91 16.11 -15.49
N GLU A 194 -3.24 16.19 -15.31
CA GLU A 194 -4.24 15.99 -16.37
C GLU A 194 -4.49 17.26 -17.19
N SER A 195 -4.38 18.46 -16.60
CA SER A 195 -4.77 19.73 -17.25
C SER A 195 -3.71 20.35 -18.17
N PHE A 196 -2.50 19.82 -18.23
CA PHE A 196 -1.38 20.48 -18.92
C PHE A 196 -1.24 20.03 -20.39
N THR A 197 -1.42 20.98 -21.33
CA THR A 197 -1.24 20.78 -22.78
C THR A 197 0.16 21.16 -23.27
N LYS A 198 0.94 20.15 -23.71
CA LYS A 198 1.94 20.06 -24.82
C LYS A 198 2.89 21.23 -25.19
N ASN A 199 3.24 22.19 -24.34
CA ASN A 199 4.12 23.34 -24.71
C ASN A 199 5.40 23.54 -23.84
N TRP A 200 6.16 22.49 -23.49
CA TRP A 200 7.25 22.61 -22.49
C TRP A 200 8.58 21.88 -22.78
N SER A 201 9.02 21.81 -24.04
CA SER A 201 10.32 21.18 -24.39
C SER A 201 11.58 21.96 -23.95
N GLU A 202 11.48 23.08 -23.21
CA GLU A 202 12.62 24.01 -23.03
C GLU A 202 13.20 24.14 -21.61
N ASN A 203 12.61 23.53 -20.56
CA ASN A 203 12.97 23.84 -19.16
C ASN A 203 13.55 22.69 -18.32
N TYR A 204 13.88 21.54 -18.92
CA TYR A 204 14.51 20.44 -18.17
C TYR A 204 16.03 20.62 -18.12
N SER A 205 16.61 20.49 -16.92
CA SER A 205 18.06 20.36 -16.78
C SER A 205 18.53 19.14 -17.57
N ALA A 206 19.62 19.30 -18.33
CA ALA A 206 20.23 18.20 -19.06
C ALA A 206 20.52 17.01 -18.14
N ALA A 207 20.34 15.79 -18.67
CA ALA A 207 20.71 14.57 -17.96
C ALA A 207 22.22 14.63 -17.61
N PRO A 208 22.61 14.27 -16.38
CA PRO A 208 24.02 14.16 -16.04
C PRO A 208 24.71 13.12 -16.93
N GLU A 209 25.98 13.36 -17.26
CA GLU A 209 26.73 12.60 -18.27
C GLU A 209 26.67 11.08 -18.05
N VAL A 210 26.77 10.66 -16.78
CA VAL A 210 26.69 9.26 -16.34
C VAL A 210 25.42 8.53 -16.80
N TYR A 211 24.32 9.24 -17.01
CA TYR A 211 23.03 8.65 -17.43
C TYR A 211 22.83 8.64 -18.95
N ASN A 212 23.63 9.38 -19.72
CA ASN A 212 23.37 9.66 -21.14
C ASN A 212 23.33 8.39 -21.99
N ARG A 213 24.24 7.45 -21.76
CA ARG A 213 24.30 6.19 -22.50
C ARG A 213 22.99 5.40 -22.34
N THR A 214 22.61 5.14 -21.09
CA THR A 214 21.40 4.37 -20.77
C THR A 214 20.13 5.08 -21.24
N LEU A 215 20.03 6.40 -21.02
CA LEU A 215 18.86 7.17 -21.45
C LEU A 215 18.70 7.19 -22.98
N SER A 216 19.80 7.29 -23.73
CA SER A 216 19.76 7.31 -25.20
C SER A 216 19.22 6.00 -25.76
N ILE A 217 19.69 4.86 -25.24
CA ILE A 217 19.21 3.52 -25.66
C ILE A 217 17.72 3.35 -25.32
N LEU A 218 17.28 3.79 -24.14
CA LEU A 218 15.87 3.73 -23.74
C LEU A 218 14.97 4.55 -24.67
N ARG A 219 15.40 5.77 -25.02
CA ARG A 219 14.70 6.65 -25.97
C ARG A 219 14.63 6.03 -27.36
N GLU A 220 15.72 5.41 -27.82
CA GLU A 220 15.74 4.71 -29.10
C GLU A 220 14.75 3.54 -29.14
N ILE A 221 14.70 2.71 -28.10
CA ILE A 221 13.73 1.58 -28.00
C ILE A 221 12.28 2.09 -28.07
N VAL A 222 11.99 3.22 -27.41
CA VAL A 222 10.66 3.84 -27.47
C VAL A 222 10.38 4.39 -28.87
N ALA A 223 11.34 5.12 -29.47
CA ALA A 223 11.21 5.72 -30.79
C ALA A 223 11.02 4.67 -31.90
N LEU A 224 11.72 3.54 -31.81
CA LEU A 224 11.58 2.40 -32.71
C LEU A 224 10.30 1.59 -32.45
N GLY A 225 9.60 1.86 -31.35
CA GLY A 225 8.41 1.11 -30.97
C GLY A 225 8.72 -0.35 -30.64
N THR A 226 9.92 -0.68 -30.17
CA THR A 226 10.32 -2.06 -29.85
C THR A 226 10.14 -2.43 -28.38
N TRP A 227 9.60 -1.52 -27.55
CA TRP A 227 9.32 -1.78 -26.14
C TRP A 227 8.48 -3.07 -25.94
N PRO A 228 8.94 -4.03 -25.12
CA PRO A 228 8.25 -5.31 -24.90
C PRO A 228 6.91 -5.19 -24.17
N GLU A 229 6.10 -6.25 -24.28
CA GLU A 229 4.93 -6.41 -23.44
C GLU A 229 5.30 -6.57 -21.96
N THR A 230 4.47 -5.99 -21.10
CA THR A 230 4.65 -6.09 -19.64
C THR A 230 4.11 -7.41 -19.12
N SER A 231 4.85 -8.06 -18.22
CA SER A 231 4.40 -9.31 -17.61
C SER A 231 3.08 -9.14 -16.84
N VAL A 232 2.29 -10.21 -16.75
CA VAL A 232 1.00 -10.21 -16.03
C VAL A 232 1.17 -9.80 -14.56
N ALA A 233 2.24 -10.24 -13.91
CA ALA A 233 2.52 -9.88 -12.52
C ALA A 233 2.75 -8.36 -12.35
N ARG A 234 3.53 -7.74 -13.25
CA ARG A 234 3.79 -6.29 -13.20
C ARG A 234 2.57 -5.48 -13.64
N SER A 235 1.78 -5.96 -14.60
CA SER A 235 0.58 -5.24 -15.05
C SER A 235 -0.52 -5.14 -13.97
N ASN A 236 -0.52 -6.03 -12.97
CA ASN A 236 -1.43 -5.96 -11.83
C ASN A 236 -1.12 -4.82 -10.85
N VAL A 237 0.13 -4.33 -10.82
CA VAL A 237 0.57 -3.24 -9.94
C VAL A 237 0.77 -1.92 -10.68
N ILE A 238 0.57 -1.89 -12.00
CA ILE A 238 0.56 -0.65 -12.79
C ILE A 238 -0.88 -0.11 -12.80
N ARG A 239 -1.04 1.16 -12.43
CA ARG A 239 -2.31 1.89 -12.50
C ARG A 239 -2.83 1.82 -13.92
N ARG A 240 -3.98 1.16 -14.11
CA ARG A 240 -4.73 1.24 -15.36
C ARG A 240 -5.35 2.63 -15.42
N ARG A 241 -5.09 3.37 -16.50
CA ARG A 241 -5.90 4.55 -16.84
C ARG A 241 -7.35 4.04 -16.96
N ASN A 242 -8.30 4.72 -16.32
CA ASN A 242 -9.71 4.29 -16.34
C ASN A 242 -10.15 3.97 -17.77
N GLY A 243 -10.91 2.90 -17.93
CA GLY A 243 -11.18 2.23 -19.20
C GLY A 243 -11.54 3.17 -20.36
N ASN A 244 -11.02 2.82 -21.54
CA ASN A 244 -11.23 3.36 -22.89
C ASN A 244 -10.20 4.33 -23.50
N GLU A 245 -9.19 4.82 -22.78
CA GLU A 245 -8.10 5.57 -23.43
C GLU A 245 -6.91 4.66 -23.79
N LEU A 246 -7.09 3.87 -24.85
CA LEU A 246 -6.01 3.11 -25.50
C LEU A 246 -5.14 3.95 -26.44
N ASN A 247 -5.40 5.26 -26.58
CA ASN A 247 -4.78 6.10 -27.62
C ASN A 247 -4.30 7.45 -27.08
N SER A 248 -3.22 7.46 -26.30
CA SER A 248 -2.38 8.67 -26.19
C SER A 248 -0.90 8.29 -26.19
N GLU A 249 -0.35 8.07 -27.39
CA GLU A 249 1.03 8.36 -27.87
C GLU A 249 2.28 8.01 -27.03
N GLY A 250 2.19 7.30 -25.89
CA GLY A 250 3.35 6.86 -25.13
C GLY A 250 3.22 5.41 -24.68
N LYS A 251 4.17 4.55 -25.10
CA LYS A 251 4.22 3.17 -24.58
C LYS A 251 4.48 3.22 -23.07
N SER A 252 3.59 2.64 -22.28
CA SER A 252 3.80 2.39 -20.85
C SER A 252 4.06 0.91 -20.65
N GLY A 253 5.09 0.56 -19.87
CA GLY A 253 5.36 -0.83 -19.55
C GLY A 253 6.57 -1.06 -18.67
N SER A 254 6.80 -2.34 -18.37
CA SER A 254 7.90 -2.81 -17.53
C SER A 254 8.43 -4.14 -18.07
N PHE A 255 9.75 -4.28 -18.15
CA PHE A 255 10.41 -5.56 -18.40
C PHE A 255 11.69 -5.68 -17.56
N THR A 256 12.30 -6.85 -17.54
CA THR A 256 13.48 -7.13 -16.71
C THR A 256 14.64 -7.59 -17.57
N VAL A 257 15.83 -7.10 -17.24
CA VAL A 257 17.12 -7.60 -17.74
C VAL A 257 17.95 -8.13 -16.58
N PHE A 258 18.81 -9.09 -16.85
CA PHE A 258 19.63 -9.78 -15.86
C PHE A 258 21.10 -9.39 -16.00
N ASN A 259 21.82 -9.43 -14.89
CA ASN A 259 23.22 -9.05 -14.87
C ASN A 259 24.05 -10.10 -15.63
N PRO A 260 24.70 -9.73 -16.75
CA PRO A 260 25.49 -10.69 -17.53
C PRO A 260 26.75 -11.15 -16.81
N ASP A 261 27.27 -10.37 -15.86
CA ASP A 261 28.53 -10.65 -15.15
C ASP A 261 28.36 -11.64 -13.99
N ILE A 262 27.11 -11.99 -13.64
CA ILE A 262 26.83 -12.98 -12.60
C ILE A 262 26.79 -14.38 -13.23
N ASP A 263 27.97 -14.97 -13.36
CA ASP A 263 28.26 -16.30 -13.95
C ASP A 263 27.41 -17.45 -13.36
N ALA A 264 26.91 -17.30 -12.13
CA ALA A 264 26.20 -18.36 -11.43
C ALA A 264 24.82 -18.72 -12.04
N ILE A 265 24.23 -17.83 -12.86
CA ILE A 265 22.83 -17.97 -13.30
C ILE A 265 22.72 -18.50 -14.75
N TYR A 266 23.69 -18.25 -15.63
CA TYR A 266 23.59 -18.57 -17.06
C TYR A 266 24.81 -19.32 -17.58
N ARG A 267 24.63 -20.58 -18.01
CA ARG A 267 25.72 -21.41 -18.56
C ARG A 267 25.92 -21.23 -20.07
N SER A 268 25.01 -20.53 -20.77
CA SER A 268 25.12 -20.21 -22.19
C SER A 268 24.25 -19.00 -22.60
N GLN A 269 24.60 -18.32 -23.70
CA GLN A 269 23.83 -17.18 -24.24
C GLN A 269 22.40 -17.54 -24.66
N GLU A 270 22.12 -18.81 -24.98
CA GLU A 270 20.77 -19.29 -25.33
C GLU A 270 19.82 -19.33 -24.13
N GLN A 271 20.35 -19.30 -22.90
CA GLN A 271 19.56 -19.31 -21.66
C GLN A 271 19.23 -17.91 -21.14
N LEU A 272 19.68 -16.85 -21.83
CA LEU A 272 19.44 -15.49 -21.40
C LEU A 272 17.94 -15.12 -21.51
N PRO A 273 17.40 -14.39 -20.52
CA PRO A 273 16.03 -13.91 -20.54
C PRO A 273 15.76 -13.04 -21.77
N LEU A 274 14.48 -12.96 -22.16
CA LEU A 274 14.06 -12.28 -23.39
C LEU A 274 14.60 -10.83 -23.46
N GLY A 275 14.57 -10.09 -22.35
CA GLY A 275 15.08 -8.72 -22.28
C GLY A 275 16.56 -8.61 -22.68
N ASN A 276 17.42 -9.49 -22.16
CA ASN A 276 18.84 -9.52 -22.51
C ASN A 276 19.09 -9.91 -23.96
N ARG A 277 18.27 -10.81 -24.53
CA ARG A 277 18.40 -11.25 -25.93
C ARG A 277 17.99 -10.16 -26.92
N ILE A 278 16.94 -9.41 -26.62
CA ILE A 278 16.44 -8.35 -27.49
C ILE A 278 17.26 -7.05 -27.31
N PHE A 279 17.73 -6.76 -26.10
CA PHE A 279 18.46 -5.53 -25.79
C PHE A 279 19.77 -5.78 -25.03
N PRO A 280 20.76 -6.45 -25.66
CA PRO A 280 22.04 -6.74 -25.01
C PRO A 280 22.80 -5.47 -24.61
N GLU A 281 22.79 -4.44 -25.46
CA GLU A 281 23.45 -3.15 -25.18
C GLU A 281 22.80 -2.40 -24.02
N LEU A 282 21.46 -2.48 -23.89
CA LEU A 282 20.76 -1.90 -22.75
C LEU A 282 21.11 -2.62 -21.46
N ALA A 283 21.16 -3.96 -21.48
CA ALA A 283 21.54 -4.75 -20.31
C ALA A 283 22.93 -4.35 -19.80
N ASP A 284 23.93 -4.26 -20.69
CA ASP A 284 25.25 -3.75 -20.35
C ASP A 284 25.20 -2.33 -19.77
N ALA A 285 24.52 -1.40 -20.44
CA ALA A 285 24.44 -0.01 -20.00
C ALA A 285 23.78 0.16 -18.61
N VAL A 286 22.73 -0.60 -18.29
CA VAL A 286 22.06 -0.47 -16.97
C VAL A 286 22.92 -1.01 -15.82
N PHE A 287 23.72 -2.06 -16.02
CA PHE A 287 24.58 -2.59 -14.96
C PHE A 287 25.89 -1.80 -14.83
N GLN A 288 26.41 -1.22 -15.92
CA GLN A 288 27.48 -0.23 -15.81
C GLN A 288 27.04 1.00 -15.02
N LEU A 289 25.82 1.50 -15.29
CA LEU A 289 25.24 2.61 -14.54
C LEU A 289 25.10 2.27 -13.04
N GLU A 290 24.62 1.07 -12.68
CA GLU A 290 24.58 0.64 -11.27
C GLU A 290 25.96 0.75 -10.59
N GLN A 291 27.01 0.27 -11.26
CA GLN A 291 28.37 0.31 -10.71
C GLN A 291 28.85 1.76 -10.49
N GLU A 292 28.58 2.65 -11.43
CA GLU A 292 28.94 4.08 -11.31
C GLU A 292 28.20 4.76 -10.18
N LEU A 293 26.88 4.52 -10.06
CA LEU A 293 26.06 5.06 -8.98
C LEU A 293 26.54 4.56 -7.61
N SER A 294 26.88 3.28 -7.52
CA SER A 294 27.41 2.67 -6.29
C SER A 294 28.76 3.25 -5.86
N ARG A 295 29.58 3.74 -6.80
CA ARG A 295 30.87 4.41 -6.52
C ARG A 295 30.73 5.89 -6.19
N SER A 296 29.66 6.54 -6.67
CA SER A 296 29.48 7.99 -6.57
C SER A 296 29.25 8.52 -5.15
N GLY A 297 28.95 7.64 -4.18
CA GLY A 297 28.74 7.99 -2.77
C GLY A 297 27.45 8.78 -2.46
N HIS A 298 26.68 9.17 -3.48
CA HIS A 298 25.44 9.95 -3.39
C HIS A 298 24.20 9.03 -3.47
N LEU A 299 24.14 8.03 -2.58
CA LEU A 299 23.04 7.09 -2.51
C LEU A 299 22.18 7.38 -1.29
N ASP A 300 20.99 7.93 -1.51
CA ASP A 300 20.03 8.18 -0.42
C ASP A 300 19.40 6.86 0.02
N ARG A 301 19.15 6.70 1.32
CA ARG A 301 18.45 5.53 1.87
C ARG A 301 17.11 5.95 2.47
N ALA A 302 16.04 5.29 2.03
CA ALA A 302 14.74 5.46 2.66
C ALA A 302 14.80 4.95 4.11
N ALA A 303 14.35 5.78 5.05
CA ALA A 303 14.34 5.43 6.47
C ALA A 303 13.37 4.26 6.73
N ILE A 304 13.85 3.24 7.44
CA ILE A 304 13.00 2.19 8.01
C ILE A 304 12.54 2.72 9.39
N ASP A 305 11.23 2.92 9.59
CA ASP A 305 10.59 3.41 10.84
C ASP A 305 10.75 4.91 11.20
N GLY A 306 11.00 5.81 10.25
CA GLY A 306 11.08 7.25 10.56
C GLY A 306 12.24 7.65 11.48
N MET A 307 13.05 6.67 11.91
CA MET A 307 14.43 6.90 12.31
C MET A 307 15.22 7.07 11.03
N LEU A 308 15.66 8.31 10.77
CA LEU A 308 16.74 8.57 9.81
C LEU A 308 17.82 7.54 10.10
N SER A 309 18.09 6.63 9.15
CA SER A 309 19.20 5.70 9.33
C SER A 309 20.44 6.58 9.46
N PRO A 310 21.12 6.59 10.62
CA PRO A 310 22.28 7.45 10.81
C PRO A 310 23.30 6.98 9.78
N ASN A 311 23.71 7.87 8.88
CA ASN A 311 24.82 7.74 7.92
C ASN A 311 25.64 6.48 8.17
N THR A 312 25.18 5.34 7.65
CA THR A 312 25.94 4.11 7.73
C THR A 312 27.10 4.35 6.79
N SER A 313 28.32 4.29 7.32
CA SER A 313 29.57 4.72 6.69
C SER A 313 29.58 4.50 5.18
N HIS A 314 29.77 5.59 4.43
CA HIS A 314 29.80 5.72 2.96
C HIS A 314 30.84 4.86 2.21
N ASN A 315 31.38 3.80 2.81
CA ASN A 315 32.54 3.08 2.28
C ASN A 315 32.27 1.63 1.85
N GLU A 316 31.07 1.08 2.09
CA GLU A 316 30.73 -0.25 1.59
C GLU A 316 30.03 -0.13 0.24
N LEU A 317 30.69 -0.61 -0.81
CA LEU A 317 30.10 -0.71 -2.14
C LEU A 317 28.88 -1.62 -2.09
N ARG A 318 27.77 -1.16 -2.69
CA ARG A 318 26.56 -1.98 -2.88
C ARG A 318 26.93 -3.28 -3.62
N PRO A 319 26.47 -4.46 -3.16
CA PRO A 319 26.64 -5.71 -3.90
C PRO A 319 25.98 -5.64 -5.29
N PRO A 320 26.61 -6.20 -6.34
CA PRO A 320 26.03 -6.22 -7.67
C PRO A 320 24.62 -6.82 -7.67
N SER A 321 23.69 -6.18 -8.37
CA SER A 321 22.32 -6.69 -8.48
C SER A 321 22.23 -7.83 -9.49
N TYR A 322 21.32 -8.78 -9.26
CA TYR A 322 21.13 -9.92 -10.16
C TYR A 322 20.25 -9.58 -11.36
N CYS A 323 19.33 -8.63 -11.20
CA CYS A 323 18.51 -8.12 -12.28
C CYS A 323 18.14 -6.65 -12.07
N CYS A 324 17.67 -6.03 -13.15
CA CYS A 324 17.14 -4.67 -13.19
C CYS A 324 15.75 -4.70 -13.85
N ALA A 325 14.73 -4.21 -13.16
CA ALA A 325 13.44 -3.91 -13.76
C ALA A 325 13.47 -2.50 -14.39
N ILE A 326 13.19 -2.46 -15.67
CA ILE A 326 13.21 -1.26 -16.51
C ILE A 326 11.76 -0.88 -16.80
N ASN A 327 11.38 0.34 -16.43
CA ASN A 327 10.02 0.84 -16.56
C ASN A 327 10.00 2.07 -17.45
N CYS A 328 9.03 2.16 -18.36
CA CYS A 328 8.76 3.32 -19.19
C CYS A 328 7.33 3.78 -18.92
N ASN A 329 7.14 5.03 -18.51
CA ASN A 329 5.86 5.66 -18.25
C ASN A 329 4.88 4.84 -17.37
N ALA A 330 5.43 3.94 -16.54
CA ALA A 330 4.66 3.14 -15.61
C ALA A 330 4.33 3.94 -14.35
N LYS A 331 3.08 3.85 -13.89
CA LYS A 331 2.60 4.43 -12.63
C LYS A 331 2.23 3.30 -11.69
N PHE A 332 3.02 3.02 -10.67
CA PHE A 332 2.76 1.90 -9.79
C PHE A 332 1.72 2.25 -8.69
N THR A 333 0.87 1.29 -8.34
CA THR A 333 0.08 1.31 -7.10
C THR A 333 0.96 0.92 -5.91
N PRO A 334 0.55 1.19 -4.66
CA PRO A 334 1.24 0.65 -3.48
C PRO A 334 1.46 -0.85 -3.62
N HIS A 335 2.71 -1.29 -3.60
CA HIS A 335 3.10 -2.68 -3.71
C HIS A 335 4.42 -2.96 -2.99
N VAL A 336 4.73 -4.25 -2.81
CA VAL A 336 6.08 -4.73 -2.53
C VAL A 336 6.57 -5.53 -3.72
N ASP A 337 7.89 -5.64 -3.85
CA ASP A 337 8.51 -6.45 -4.87
C ASP A 337 8.15 -7.93 -4.69
N SER A 338 7.84 -8.61 -5.79
CA SER A 338 7.53 -10.04 -5.78
C SER A 338 8.82 -10.86 -5.71
N GLY A 339 9.01 -11.66 -4.67
CA GLY A 339 10.22 -12.49 -4.57
C GLY A 339 10.42 -13.31 -3.30
N ARG A 340 9.37 -13.68 -2.54
CA ARG A 340 9.51 -14.50 -1.30
C ARG A 340 10.55 -15.61 -1.50
N GLY A 341 11.68 -15.52 -0.79
CA GLY A 341 12.68 -16.59 -0.72
C GLY A 341 13.68 -16.69 -1.87
N ALA A 342 13.83 -15.66 -2.72
CA ALA A 342 14.87 -15.64 -3.77
C ALA A 342 16.20 -15.01 -3.31
N GLY A 343 16.38 -14.79 -2.01
CA GLY A 343 17.57 -14.14 -1.46
C GLY A 343 17.72 -12.73 -2.03
N GLN A 344 16.87 -11.78 -1.64
CA GLN A 344 17.01 -10.36 -2.01
C GLN A 344 16.97 -9.50 -0.75
N SER A 345 17.93 -8.59 -0.62
CA SER A 345 18.06 -7.74 0.57
C SER A 345 17.54 -6.32 0.34
N MET A 346 17.97 -5.66 -0.75
CA MET A 346 17.79 -4.22 -0.96
C MET A 346 17.53 -3.87 -2.42
N SER A 347 16.57 -2.97 -2.68
CA SER A 347 16.32 -2.39 -4.00
C SER A 347 17.02 -1.03 -4.13
N MET A 348 17.58 -0.73 -5.29
CA MET A 348 18.00 0.62 -5.68
C MET A 348 17.15 1.08 -6.85
N ILE A 349 16.56 2.28 -6.76
CA ILE A 349 15.78 2.88 -7.83
C ILE A 349 16.35 4.22 -8.26
N VAL A 350 16.35 4.50 -9.56
CA VAL A 350 16.59 5.84 -10.10
C VAL A 350 15.63 6.13 -11.24
N GLY A 351 15.20 7.37 -11.36
CA GLY A 351 14.37 7.86 -12.46
C GLY A 351 15.20 8.65 -13.47
N LEU A 352 14.92 8.43 -14.76
CA LEU A 352 15.56 9.11 -15.88
C LEU A 352 14.51 9.74 -16.78
N GLY A 353 14.94 10.68 -17.62
CA GLY A 353 14.11 11.37 -18.60
C GLY A 353 13.73 12.78 -18.19
N ASP A 354 12.80 13.32 -18.96
CA ASP A 354 12.32 14.70 -18.88
C ASP A 354 10.91 14.69 -18.32
N TYR A 355 10.83 14.62 -16.99
CA TYR A 355 9.58 14.55 -16.24
C TYR A 355 9.60 15.46 -15.01
N GLU A 356 8.39 15.78 -14.54
CA GLU A 356 8.14 16.50 -13.28
C GLU A 356 7.18 15.68 -12.40
N GLY A 357 7.42 15.72 -11.09
CA GLY A 357 6.74 14.85 -10.11
C GLY A 357 7.30 13.43 -10.16
N GLY A 358 6.45 12.43 -9.91
CA GLY A 358 6.80 11.02 -10.13
C GLY A 358 7.79 10.48 -9.13
N GLU A 359 7.83 11.11 -7.96
CA GLU A 359 8.57 10.65 -6.80
C GLU A 359 8.21 9.21 -6.49
N THR A 360 9.20 8.47 -6.02
CA THR A 360 8.97 7.18 -5.40
C THR A 360 8.55 7.43 -3.97
N VAL A 361 7.38 6.94 -3.59
CA VAL A 361 6.92 7.02 -2.21
C VAL A 361 7.20 5.70 -1.53
N VAL A 362 7.86 5.71 -0.39
CA VAL A 362 8.16 4.54 0.44
C VAL A 362 7.49 4.72 1.80
N GLU A 363 6.55 3.84 2.15
CA GLU A 363 5.77 3.90 3.40
C GLU A 363 5.18 5.30 3.70
N GLY A 364 4.80 6.04 2.66
CA GLY A 364 4.19 7.37 2.75
C GLY A 364 5.17 8.54 2.71
N VAL A 365 6.48 8.29 2.65
CA VAL A 365 7.52 9.32 2.49
C VAL A 365 7.91 9.43 1.02
N SER A 366 7.83 10.66 0.49
CA SER A 366 8.11 10.95 -0.92
C SER A 366 9.59 11.21 -1.16
N HIS A 367 10.17 10.57 -2.17
CA HIS A 367 11.57 10.73 -2.56
C HIS A 367 11.68 11.13 -4.04
N ASP A 368 12.33 12.26 -4.30
CA ASP A 368 12.73 12.65 -5.66
C ASP A 368 13.84 11.71 -6.13
N ILE A 369 13.57 10.98 -7.21
CA ILE A 369 14.50 10.01 -7.79
C ILE A 369 15.02 10.44 -9.17
N ARG A 370 14.72 11.66 -9.65
CA ARG A 370 15.19 12.11 -10.96
C ARG A 370 16.69 12.34 -10.91
N TYR A 371 17.44 11.41 -11.51
CA TYR A 371 18.90 11.35 -11.46
C TYR A 371 19.47 11.35 -10.03
N LYS A 372 18.68 10.84 -9.07
CA LYS A 372 19.02 10.71 -7.65
C LYS A 372 18.69 9.28 -7.22
N PRO A 373 19.68 8.39 -7.10
CA PRO A 373 19.39 7.01 -6.74
C PRO A 373 18.93 6.91 -5.28
N LEU A 374 17.95 6.03 -5.05
CA LEU A 374 17.37 5.75 -3.76
C LEU A 374 17.45 4.26 -3.45
N GLU A 375 18.03 3.91 -2.30
CA GLU A 375 17.98 2.57 -1.72
C GLU A 375 16.81 2.43 -0.74
N PHE A 376 16.07 1.33 -0.84
CA PHE A 376 14.98 1.02 0.07
C PHE A 376 14.70 -0.49 0.11
N ASP A 377 14.12 -0.94 1.22
CA ASP A 377 13.71 -2.34 1.37
C ASP A 377 12.40 -2.56 0.59
N GLY A 378 12.51 -2.84 -0.71
CA GLY A 378 11.36 -3.07 -1.59
C GLY A 378 10.56 -4.33 -1.26
N TRP A 379 11.11 -5.19 -0.39
CA TRP A 379 10.49 -6.42 0.07
C TRP A 379 9.54 -6.18 1.25
N GLN A 380 10.01 -5.46 2.28
CA GLN A 380 9.20 -5.17 3.48
C GLN A 380 8.40 -3.88 3.35
N SER A 381 8.86 -2.92 2.54
CA SER A 381 8.29 -1.59 2.47
C SER A 381 7.43 -1.41 1.24
N ARG A 382 6.19 -0.97 1.46
CA ARG A 382 5.28 -0.58 0.37
C ARG A 382 5.86 0.63 -0.34
N HIS A 383 5.88 0.55 -1.66
CA HIS A 383 6.32 1.63 -2.50
C HIS A 383 5.43 1.82 -3.73
N TRP A 384 5.38 3.05 -4.25
CA TRP A 384 4.60 3.40 -5.43
C TRP A 384 5.12 4.66 -6.10
N THR A 385 4.54 4.99 -7.25
CA THR A 385 4.87 6.21 -8.00
C THR A 385 3.80 7.27 -7.77
N ASN A 386 4.22 8.48 -7.39
CA ASN A 386 3.34 9.65 -7.41
C ASN A 386 2.91 10.01 -8.84
N TRP A 387 1.98 10.96 -8.94
CA TRP A 387 1.60 11.53 -10.22
C TRP A 387 2.79 12.24 -10.87
N TYR A 388 2.90 12.09 -12.18
CA TYR A 388 3.89 12.78 -13.01
C TYR A 388 3.36 12.95 -14.42
N ARG A 389 4.02 13.86 -15.12
CA ARG A 389 3.86 14.18 -16.53
C ARG A 389 5.16 13.92 -17.30
N ASP A 390 5.01 13.87 -18.62
CA ASP A 390 6.11 13.75 -19.59
C ASP A 390 6.87 12.40 -19.52
N GLU A 391 8.08 12.35 -20.10
CA GLU A 391 8.83 11.11 -20.33
C GLU A 391 9.55 10.67 -19.06
N ARG A 392 9.12 9.55 -18.49
CA ARG A 392 9.75 8.96 -17.30
C ARG A 392 10.17 7.53 -17.55
N PHE A 393 11.46 7.27 -17.37
CA PHE A 393 11.98 5.93 -17.14
C PHE A 393 12.30 5.73 -15.67
N SER A 394 12.18 4.50 -15.17
CA SER A 394 12.78 4.14 -13.88
C SER A 394 13.43 2.77 -13.93
N LEU A 395 14.65 2.72 -13.40
CA LEU A 395 15.46 1.51 -13.27
C LEU A 395 15.43 1.07 -11.82
N VAL A 396 15.10 -0.20 -11.57
CA VAL A 396 15.05 -0.80 -10.23
C VAL A 396 15.97 -2.00 -10.20
N TRP A 397 17.10 -1.88 -9.52
CA TRP A 397 18.06 -2.97 -9.34
C TRP A 397 17.78 -3.72 -8.06
N PHE A 398 17.87 -5.04 -8.11
CA PHE A 398 17.60 -5.93 -6.98
C PHE A 398 18.88 -6.64 -6.54
N SER A 399 19.39 -6.29 -5.35
CA SER A 399 20.58 -6.94 -4.79
C SER A 399 20.21 -8.26 -4.11
N PRO A 400 21.05 -9.29 -4.26
CA PRO A 400 20.83 -10.54 -3.55
C PRO A 400 20.95 -10.38 -2.02
N GLU A 401 20.41 -11.34 -1.28
CA GLU A 401 20.64 -11.56 0.15
C GLU A 401 21.99 -12.26 0.26
N LEU A 402 22.89 -11.69 1.06
CA LEU A 402 24.24 -12.20 1.29
C LEU A 402 24.23 -13.41 2.23
#